data_AF-A0A1Y5P5C8-F1
#
_entry.id   AF-A0A1Y5P5C8-F1
#
_cell.length_a   1.000
_cell.length_b   1.000
_cell.length_c   1.000
_cell.angle_alpha   90.00
_cell.angle_beta   90.00
_cell.angle_gamma   90.00
#
_symmetry.space_group_name_H-M   'P 1'
#
loop_
_entity.id
_entity.type
_entity.pdbx_description
1 polymer ?
#
loop_
_entity_poly.entity_id
_entity_poly.type
_entity_poly.pdbx_seq_one_letter_code
_entity_poly.pdbx_strand_id
1 'polypeptide(L)'
;MITVLALGLTALAVLGAPAAAGEDADADTVWQVTFRGVHEATYDASNGVSTHADERYTHLICTIASCVYKEFGYDSAVELLVGQSVGSVSWPESGDLCADDAPWVGAGSMTVSFDTDTLSVEGSSAASGWVECDDGVRYFSPGVTWTFTGSWVSGGLCTLEGDPCPFLEAAAPEAGPADEPPGAAGPGGEAAPGSQLRSGDPGAPSMLSGLATPATAGTAPVQLALAVLLTVVLVLLVAFPTALLNSAVESGSERLSGWWARRRAPHPDTTASEPRAAAWARSWWWAASGVVIASVITAFADPQFGLNPGSGRVVLSILVSFAVDVVLGWALVVWIMSRVNPGSTHVYSFRPLTLLVVVAAVLFTRLTGFEPGIVFGLVAGVAFGAIAGRSAEAKSALVTLGYAFVLALVAWVVYGVVAGTSGESFLATLLVETLAAVAVGGMAALPIALIPLRGMPGHAIWLWNRWVWAGCYAVGLIAFFIVLMPMPFSWDEVGWELGAWIAVYLVYALTAVTAWLLVTRPWRRDADDVGTAGAGTATTTEAAPPAPDRQEEEVAT
;
A
#
# COMPACT_ATOMS: atom_id res chain seq x y z
N MET A 1 -14.53 -23.70 14.53
CA MET A 1 -13.52 -23.20 13.57
C MET A 1 -13.97 -23.43 12.12
N ILE A 2 -14.39 -24.65 11.74
CA ILE A 2 -14.95 -24.96 10.41
C ILE A 2 -16.23 -24.15 10.10
N THR A 3 -17.06 -23.86 11.11
CA THR A 3 -18.31 -23.09 10.94
C THR A 3 -18.09 -21.59 10.65
N VAL A 4 -16.97 -21.00 11.11
CA VAL A 4 -16.66 -19.58 10.86
C VAL A 4 -16.07 -19.39 9.45
N LEU A 5 -15.31 -20.35 8.96
CA LEU A 5 -14.84 -20.40 7.57
C LEU A 5 -16.00 -20.64 6.58
N ALA A 6 -17.00 -21.44 6.96
CA ALA A 6 -18.19 -21.69 6.13
C ALA A 6 -19.11 -20.47 5.98
N LEU A 7 -19.16 -19.59 6.99
CA LEU A 7 -19.94 -18.34 6.96
C LEU A 7 -19.28 -17.25 6.10
N GLY A 8 -17.94 -17.23 6.01
CA GLY A 8 -17.23 -16.34 5.08
C GLY A 8 -17.41 -16.74 3.62
N LEU A 9 -17.49 -18.05 3.32
CA LEU A 9 -17.67 -18.55 1.95
C LEU A 9 -19.11 -18.43 1.43
N THR A 10 -20.11 -18.40 2.31
CA THR A 10 -21.52 -18.23 1.91
C THR A 10 -21.87 -16.77 1.61
N ALA A 11 -21.16 -15.79 2.18
CA ALA A 11 -21.32 -14.38 1.82
C ALA A 11 -20.84 -14.07 0.39
N LEU A 12 -19.86 -14.83 -0.14
CA LEU A 12 -19.36 -14.66 -1.51
C LEU A 12 -20.36 -15.10 -2.59
N ALA A 13 -21.35 -15.94 -2.26
CA ALA A 13 -22.28 -16.53 -3.23
C ALA A 13 -23.58 -15.73 -3.44
N VAL A 14 -23.81 -14.65 -2.68
CA VAL A 14 -25.09 -13.91 -2.69
C VAL A 14 -25.02 -12.58 -3.47
N LEU A 15 -23.86 -12.17 -3.98
CA LEU A 15 -23.69 -10.86 -4.66
C LEU A 15 -23.87 -10.89 -6.19
N GLY A 16 -24.55 -11.90 -6.73
CA GLY A 16 -25.01 -11.91 -8.12
C GLY A 16 -26.35 -11.19 -8.29
N ALA A 17 -26.38 -9.87 -8.15
CA ALA A 17 -27.52 -9.05 -8.57
C ALA A 17 -27.06 -8.09 -9.69
N PRO A 18 -27.78 -8.01 -10.81
CA PRO A 18 -27.44 -7.09 -11.89
C PRO A 18 -27.63 -5.64 -11.40
N ALA A 19 -26.61 -4.82 -11.59
CA ALA A 19 -26.67 -3.39 -11.33
C ALA A 19 -27.80 -2.76 -12.17
N ALA A 20 -28.69 -2.04 -11.49
CA ALA A 20 -29.70 -1.22 -12.14
C ALA A 20 -28.99 -0.08 -12.88
N ALA A 21 -29.31 0.09 -14.15
CA ALA A 21 -28.91 1.25 -14.94
C ALA A 21 -29.60 2.50 -14.37
N GLY A 22 -28.80 3.42 -13.82
CA GLY A 22 -29.25 4.73 -13.38
C GLY A 22 -29.09 5.74 -14.51
N GLU A 23 -30.18 6.42 -14.84
CA GLU A 23 -30.22 7.70 -15.56
C GLU A 23 -29.39 8.76 -14.82
N ASP A 24 -28.85 9.73 -15.58
CA ASP A 24 -28.00 10.86 -15.19
C ASP A 24 -26.48 10.57 -15.17
N ALA A 25 -25.91 10.23 -16.33
CA ALA A 25 -24.47 10.36 -16.55
C ALA A 25 -24.12 11.83 -16.84
N ASP A 26 -23.46 12.49 -15.89
CA ASP A 26 -22.96 13.86 -16.02
C ASP A 26 -22.10 14.04 -17.29
N ALA A 27 -22.27 15.18 -17.94
CA ALA A 27 -21.63 15.57 -19.21
C ALA A 27 -20.09 15.58 -19.18
N ASP A 28 -19.49 15.47 -17.99
CA ASP A 28 -18.05 15.55 -17.75
C ASP A 28 -17.37 14.18 -17.57
N THR A 29 -18.06 13.08 -17.87
CA THR A 29 -17.42 11.77 -17.74
C THR A 29 -16.34 11.59 -18.81
N VAL A 30 -15.08 11.63 -18.38
CA VAL A 30 -13.90 11.48 -19.23
C VAL A 30 -13.46 10.02 -19.24
N TRP A 31 -13.38 9.44 -20.44
CA TRP A 31 -12.90 8.09 -20.69
C TRP A 31 -11.52 8.16 -21.33
N GLN A 32 -10.62 7.25 -20.94
CA GLN A 32 -9.33 7.09 -21.60
C GLN A 32 -9.31 5.74 -22.33
N VAL A 33 -9.11 5.78 -23.64
CA VAL A 33 -8.98 4.60 -24.50
C VAL A 33 -7.52 4.42 -24.86
N THR A 34 -6.99 3.20 -24.67
CA THR A 34 -5.57 2.89 -24.89
C THR A 34 -5.41 1.98 -26.10
N PHE A 35 -4.54 2.38 -27.02
CA PHE A 35 -4.14 1.63 -28.20
C PHE A 35 -2.68 1.24 -28.10
N ARG A 36 -2.35 0.05 -28.61
CA ARG A 36 -0.96 -0.41 -28.79
C ARG A 36 -0.71 -0.60 -30.27
N GLY A 37 0.35 0.02 -30.77
CA GLY A 37 0.64 0.06 -32.19
C GLY A 37 2.11 0.26 -32.51
N VAL A 38 2.36 0.35 -33.80
CA VAL A 38 3.67 0.71 -34.34
C VAL A 38 3.63 2.18 -34.71
N HIS A 39 4.60 2.94 -34.21
CA HIS A 39 4.88 4.30 -34.59
C HIS A 39 6.08 4.30 -35.54
N GLU A 40 5.90 4.79 -36.76
CA GLU A 40 6.94 4.88 -37.78
C GLU A 40 7.18 6.35 -38.13
N ALA A 41 8.39 6.84 -37.89
CA ALA A 41 8.79 8.22 -38.16
C ALA A 41 9.92 8.27 -39.19
N THR A 42 9.73 9.05 -40.23
CA THR A 42 10.70 9.33 -41.29
C THR A 42 11.15 10.79 -41.18
N TYR A 43 12.44 10.97 -40.91
CA TYR A 43 13.07 12.28 -40.80
C TYR A 43 13.74 12.64 -42.13
N ASP A 44 13.37 13.79 -42.69
CA ASP A 44 14.06 14.39 -43.83
C ASP A 44 15.14 15.34 -43.30
N ALA A 45 16.33 14.76 -43.10
CA ALA A 45 17.49 15.49 -42.62
C ALA A 45 18.35 15.98 -43.78
N SER A 46 19.13 17.04 -43.53
CA SER A 46 20.03 17.61 -44.55
C SER A 46 21.03 16.63 -45.16
N ASN A 47 21.30 15.50 -44.49
CA ASN A 47 22.23 14.45 -44.91
C ASN A 47 21.54 13.19 -45.45
N GLY A 48 20.21 13.18 -45.60
CA GLY A 48 19.43 12.07 -46.13
C GLY A 48 18.18 11.76 -45.31
N VAL A 49 17.46 10.73 -45.75
CA VAL A 49 16.22 10.28 -45.12
C VAL A 49 16.51 9.12 -44.18
N SER A 50 16.04 9.18 -42.94
CA SER A 50 16.14 8.10 -41.96
C SER A 50 14.76 7.73 -41.41
N THR A 51 14.45 6.43 -41.39
CA THR A 51 13.18 5.90 -40.87
C THR A 51 13.41 5.10 -39.60
N HIS A 52 12.60 5.36 -38.59
CA HIS A 52 12.60 4.67 -37.29
C HIS A 52 11.20 4.11 -37.03
N ALA A 53 11.12 2.87 -36.58
CA ALA A 53 9.86 2.25 -36.18
C ALA A 53 10.00 1.68 -34.77
N ASP A 54 9.04 1.98 -33.90
CA ASP A 54 8.98 1.48 -32.53
C ASP A 54 7.54 1.16 -32.10
N GLU A 55 7.38 0.14 -31.25
CA GLU A 55 6.07 -0.15 -30.64
C GLU A 55 5.79 0.87 -29.54
N ARG A 56 4.60 1.47 -29.57
CA ARG A 56 4.16 2.47 -28.57
C ARG A 56 2.72 2.25 -28.12
N TYR A 57 2.42 2.79 -26.95
CA TYR A 57 1.07 2.96 -26.47
C TYR A 57 0.65 4.41 -26.70
N THR A 58 -0.59 4.62 -27.15
CA THR A 58 -1.17 5.95 -27.26
C THR A 58 -2.56 5.98 -26.63
N HIS A 59 -2.97 7.17 -26.19
CA HIS A 59 -4.23 7.36 -25.50
C HIS A 59 -5.14 8.34 -26.25
N LEU A 60 -6.42 8.02 -26.26
CA LEU A 60 -7.49 8.90 -26.72
C LEU A 60 -8.29 9.30 -25.48
N ILE A 61 -8.47 10.61 -25.26
CA ILE A 61 -9.26 11.12 -24.13
C ILE A 61 -10.62 11.49 -24.70
N CYS A 62 -11.65 10.72 -24.36
CA CYS A 62 -13.01 10.91 -24.85
C CYS A 62 -13.90 11.49 -23.78
N THR A 63 -14.79 12.37 -24.19
CA THR A 63 -15.97 12.83 -23.46
C THR A 63 -17.21 12.28 -24.15
N ILE A 64 -18.39 12.65 -23.67
CA ILE A 64 -19.65 12.30 -24.35
C ILE A 64 -19.79 13.01 -25.72
N ALA A 65 -19.08 14.13 -25.92
CA ALA A 65 -19.24 14.96 -27.13
C ALA A 65 -18.08 14.85 -28.12
N SER A 66 -16.86 14.58 -27.64
CA SER A 66 -15.68 14.52 -28.47
C SER A 66 -14.56 13.65 -27.90
N CYS A 67 -13.73 13.14 -28.79
CA CYS A 67 -12.50 12.44 -28.47
C CYS A 67 -11.30 13.28 -28.90
N VAL A 68 -10.38 13.51 -27.97
CA VAL A 68 -9.18 14.31 -28.18
C VAL A 68 -7.97 13.41 -28.22
N TYR A 69 -7.27 13.43 -29.34
CA TYR A 69 -5.93 12.84 -29.48
C TYR A 69 -4.88 13.91 -29.20
N LYS A 70 -4.02 13.67 -28.21
CA LYS A 70 -2.85 14.50 -27.92
C LYS A 70 -1.59 13.68 -28.17
N GLU A 71 -0.73 14.19 -29.05
CA GLU A 71 0.58 13.60 -29.27
C GLU A 71 1.60 14.22 -28.31
N PHE A 72 2.55 13.42 -27.85
CA PHE A 72 3.60 13.87 -26.94
C PHE A 72 4.45 15.00 -27.56
N GLY A 73 4.49 16.14 -26.88
CA GLY A 73 5.44 17.23 -27.16
C GLY A 73 4.89 18.40 -27.97
N TYR A 74 3.64 18.33 -28.44
CA TYR A 74 2.95 19.46 -29.08
C TYR A 74 1.64 19.77 -28.34
N ASP A 75 1.34 21.06 -28.16
CA ASP A 75 0.04 21.51 -27.64
C ASP A 75 -1.10 21.34 -28.66
N SER A 76 -0.82 20.78 -29.84
CA SER A 76 -1.82 20.48 -30.87
C SER A 76 -2.61 19.23 -30.50
N ALA A 77 -3.92 19.38 -30.40
CA ALA A 77 -4.85 18.27 -30.20
C ALA A 77 -5.79 18.15 -31.39
N VAL A 78 -6.06 16.93 -31.85
CA VAL A 78 -7.12 16.67 -32.82
C VAL A 78 -8.37 16.27 -32.06
N GLU A 79 -9.41 17.07 -32.20
CA GLU A 79 -10.72 16.78 -31.67
C GLU A 79 -11.57 16.08 -32.74
N LEU A 80 -12.03 14.88 -32.42
CA LEU A 80 -12.99 14.09 -33.18
C LEU A 80 -14.36 14.25 -32.53
N LEU A 81 -15.33 14.82 -33.23
CA LEU A 81 -16.71 14.85 -32.73
C LEU A 81 -17.29 13.44 -32.80
N VAL A 82 -18.18 13.10 -31.86
CA VAL A 82 -18.86 11.79 -31.89
C VAL A 82 -19.57 11.58 -33.24
N GLY A 83 -19.32 10.42 -33.85
CA GLY A 83 -19.81 10.07 -35.19
C GLY A 83 -18.85 10.45 -36.34
N GLN A 84 -17.73 11.12 -36.05
CA GLN A 84 -16.64 11.30 -37.01
C GLN A 84 -15.60 10.18 -36.83
N SER A 85 -15.33 9.47 -37.92
CA SER A 85 -14.22 8.51 -37.99
C SER A 85 -12.89 9.16 -38.39
N VAL A 86 -12.90 10.43 -38.82
CA VAL A 86 -11.70 11.15 -39.28
C VAL A 86 -11.73 12.60 -38.82
N GLY A 87 -10.62 13.06 -38.26
CA GLY A 87 -10.38 14.44 -37.83
C GLY A 87 -9.00 14.89 -38.27
N SER A 88 -8.82 16.19 -38.55
CA SER A 88 -7.51 16.73 -38.93
C SER A 88 -7.30 18.11 -38.34
N VAL A 89 -6.04 18.42 -38.01
CA VAL A 89 -5.60 19.73 -37.56
C VAL A 89 -4.35 20.12 -38.34
N SER A 90 -4.20 21.41 -38.59
CA SER A 90 -2.96 21.98 -39.14
C SER A 90 -2.50 23.11 -38.25
N TRP A 91 -1.19 23.30 -38.17
CA TRP A 91 -0.58 24.36 -37.38
C TRP A 91 0.42 25.14 -38.22
N PRO A 92 0.55 26.46 -37.97
CA PRO A 92 1.61 27.24 -38.56
C PRO A 92 2.96 26.88 -37.94
N GLU A 93 4.03 27.34 -38.57
CA GLU A 93 5.36 27.33 -37.98
C GLU A 93 5.36 28.13 -36.66
N SER A 94 6.04 27.61 -35.63
CA SER A 94 6.13 28.25 -34.31
C SER A 94 7.50 28.00 -33.66
N GLY A 95 7.90 28.89 -32.74
CA GLY A 95 9.20 28.84 -32.07
C GLY A 95 10.31 29.56 -32.85
N ASP A 96 11.51 29.60 -32.27
CA ASP A 96 12.71 30.21 -32.85
C ASP A 96 13.89 29.25 -32.69
N LEU A 97 14.54 28.87 -33.79
CA LEU A 97 15.70 27.98 -33.78
C LEU A 97 16.88 28.55 -33.01
N CYS A 98 16.94 29.87 -32.89
CA CYS A 98 18.03 30.58 -32.23
C CYS A 98 17.75 30.86 -30.75
N ALA A 99 16.56 30.54 -30.25
CA ALA A 99 16.17 30.78 -28.85
C ALA A 99 16.23 29.49 -28.03
N ASP A 100 16.75 29.59 -26.79
CA ASP A 100 16.92 28.44 -25.89
C ASP A 100 15.61 27.98 -25.24
N ASP A 101 14.56 28.80 -25.27
CA ASP A 101 13.35 28.64 -24.46
C ASP A 101 12.14 28.04 -25.20
N ALA A 102 12.17 27.97 -26.53
CA ALA A 102 11.10 27.39 -27.33
C ALA A 102 11.63 26.54 -28.49
N PRO A 103 11.44 25.21 -28.48
CA PRO A 103 11.85 24.37 -29.61
C PRO A 103 11.10 24.80 -30.87
N TRP A 104 11.84 25.02 -31.96
CA TRP A 104 11.23 25.33 -33.25
C TRP A 104 10.43 24.13 -33.78
N VAL A 105 9.22 24.43 -34.27
CA VAL A 105 8.29 23.47 -34.86
C VAL A 105 7.87 23.97 -36.23
N GLY A 106 8.18 23.19 -37.26
CA GLY A 106 7.77 23.49 -38.62
C GLY A 106 6.26 23.44 -38.80
N ALA A 107 5.76 24.20 -39.77
CA ALA A 107 4.36 24.10 -40.19
C ALA A 107 4.01 22.65 -40.52
N GLY A 108 2.86 22.19 -40.06
CA GLY A 108 2.51 20.78 -40.12
C GLY A 108 1.02 20.51 -40.08
N SER A 109 0.69 19.23 -40.21
CA SER A 109 -0.68 18.73 -40.12
C SER A 109 -0.70 17.35 -39.53
N MET A 110 -1.77 17.03 -38.80
CA MET A 110 -2.05 15.71 -38.23
C MET A 110 -3.48 15.31 -38.60
N THR A 111 -3.64 14.07 -39.05
CA THR A 111 -4.92 13.43 -39.35
C THR A 111 -5.06 12.21 -38.46
N VAL A 112 -6.14 12.14 -37.70
CA VAL A 112 -6.50 10.99 -36.89
C VAL A 112 -7.68 10.32 -37.56
N SER A 113 -7.55 9.02 -37.81
CA SER A 113 -8.61 8.17 -38.33
C SER A 113 -8.85 6.98 -37.41
N PHE A 114 -10.12 6.66 -37.22
CA PHE A 114 -10.58 5.65 -36.32
C PHE A 114 -11.51 4.68 -37.05
N ASP A 115 -11.19 3.39 -36.94
CA ASP A 115 -12.04 2.27 -37.32
C ASP A 115 -12.43 1.49 -36.05
N THR A 116 -13.38 0.57 -36.16
CA THR A 116 -13.94 -0.29 -35.12
C THR A 116 -12.94 -0.78 -34.06
N ASP A 117 -11.74 -1.20 -34.44
CA ASP A 117 -10.70 -1.68 -33.52
C ASP A 117 -9.30 -1.08 -33.75
N THR A 118 -9.16 -0.19 -34.74
CA THR A 118 -7.86 0.38 -35.12
C THR A 118 -7.86 1.91 -35.10
N LEU A 119 -6.79 2.45 -34.51
CA LEU A 119 -6.46 3.86 -34.55
C LEU A 119 -5.31 4.05 -35.53
N SER A 120 -5.50 4.89 -36.55
CA SER A 120 -4.46 5.29 -37.49
C SER A 120 -4.28 6.80 -37.44
N VAL A 121 -3.08 7.24 -37.09
CA VAL A 121 -2.71 8.65 -37.02
C VAL A 121 -1.58 8.92 -38.00
N GLU A 122 -1.70 9.96 -38.80
CA GLU A 122 -0.68 10.38 -39.74
C GLU A 122 -0.37 11.85 -39.51
N GLY A 123 0.91 12.21 -39.37
CA GLY A 123 1.32 13.59 -39.19
C GLY A 123 2.56 13.94 -39.99
N SER A 124 2.72 15.23 -40.28
CA SER A 124 3.93 15.76 -40.89
C SER A 124 4.25 17.16 -40.40
N SER A 125 5.54 17.50 -40.35
CA SER A 125 6.04 18.86 -40.16
C SER A 125 7.16 19.16 -41.16
N ALA A 126 7.18 20.40 -41.64
CA ALA A 126 8.19 20.87 -42.58
C ALA A 126 9.56 21.01 -41.90
N ALA A 127 10.64 20.82 -42.67
CA ALA A 127 12.00 21.15 -42.23
C ALA A 127 12.20 22.67 -42.20
N SER A 128 13.04 23.16 -41.29
CA SER A 128 13.29 24.61 -41.17
C SER A 128 14.17 25.18 -42.29
N GLY A 129 14.93 24.32 -42.96
CA GLY A 129 16.13 24.75 -43.68
C GLY A 129 17.25 25.18 -42.73
N TRP A 130 18.40 25.57 -43.29
CA TRP A 130 19.53 26.07 -42.50
C TRP A 130 19.30 27.53 -42.12
N VAL A 131 19.30 27.83 -40.83
CA VAL A 131 19.20 29.19 -40.29
C VAL A 131 20.51 29.52 -39.59
N GLU A 132 21.06 30.70 -39.86
CA GLU A 132 22.26 31.22 -39.20
C GLU A 132 21.83 32.20 -38.10
N CYS A 133 22.19 31.88 -36.86
CA CYS A 133 21.85 32.69 -35.69
C CYS A 133 22.90 33.79 -35.45
N ASP A 134 22.58 34.74 -34.57
CA ASP A 134 23.42 35.90 -34.27
C ASP A 134 24.83 35.54 -33.72
N ASP A 135 24.99 34.34 -33.18
CA ASP A 135 26.26 33.79 -32.70
C ASP A 135 27.12 33.16 -33.82
N GLY A 136 26.63 33.16 -35.07
CA GLY A 136 27.27 32.54 -36.23
C GLY A 136 27.13 31.02 -36.28
N VAL A 137 26.35 30.41 -35.39
CA VAL A 137 26.04 28.99 -35.41
C VAL A 137 24.87 28.76 -36.37
N ARG A 138 24.96 27.70 -37.19
CA ARG A 138 23.90 27.31 -38.11
C ARG A 138 23.10 26.17 -37.52
N TYR A 139 21.79 26.38 -37.41
CA TYR A 139 20.84 25.39 -36.92
C TYR A 139 20.00 24.85 -38.08
N PHE A 140 19.58 23.59 -37.94
CA PHE A 140 18.71 22.90 -38.86
C PHE A 140 17.82 21.96 -38.05
N SER A 141 16.51 22.10 -38.18
CA SER A 141 15.55 21.14 -37.66
C SER A 141 15.01 20.29 -38.81
N PRO A 142 15.14 18.96 -38.75
CA PRO A 142 14.65 18.07 -39.79
C PRO A 142 13.12 18.12 -39.85
N GLY A 143 12.58 18.00 -41.06
CA GLY A 143 11.16 17.71 -41.23
C GLY A 143 10.90 16.27 -40.79
N VAL A 144 9.71 16.00 -40.27
CA VAL A 144 9.30 14.64 -39.91
C VAL A 144 7.96 14.31 -40.53
N THR A 145 7.83 13.12 -41.11
CA THR A 145 6.55 12.50 -41.41
C THR A 145 6.44 11.25 -40.56
N TRP A 146 5.34 11.08 -39.86
CA TRP A 146 5.16 9.95 -38.97
C TRP A 146 3.76 9.35 -39.12
N THR A 147 3.67 8.06 -38.85
CA THR A 147 2.43 7.31 -38.83
C THR A 147 2.37 6.48 -37.55
N PHE A 148 1.19 6.38 -36.96
CA PHE A 148 0.90 5.44 -35.89
C PHE A 148 -0.25 4.56 -36.33
N THR A 149 -0.10 3.23 -36.22
CA THR A 149 -1.20 2.30 -36.42
C THR A 149 -1.25 1.32 -35.27
N GLY A 150 -2.35 1.33 -34.52
CA GLY A 150 -2.50 0.50 -33.33
C GLY A 150 -3.88 -0.11 -33.18
N SER A 151 -3.91 -1.26 -32.52
CA SER A 151 -5.15 -1.94 -32.12
C SER A 151 -5.53 -1.57 -30.69
N TRP A 152 -6.83 -1.57 -30.41
CA TRP A 152 -7.36 -1.35 -29.06
C TRP A 152 -6.81 -2.36 -28.04
N VAL A 153 -6.52 -1.89 -26.82
CA VAL A 153 -6.06 -2.73 -25.70
C VAL A 153 -7.01 -2.67 -24.51
N SER A 154 -7.42 -1.46 -24.11
CA SER A 154 -8.24 -1.23 -22.92
C SER A 154 -8.97 0.13 -22.96
N GLY A 155 -10.01 0.28 -22.13
CA GLY A 155 -10.91 1.43 -22.12
C GLY A 155 -12.23 1.13 -22.83
N GLY A 156 -13.33 1.78 -22.43
CA GLY A 156 -14.64 1.57 -23.05
C GLY A 156 -14.66 2.09 -24.49
N LEU A 157 -14.96 1.21 -25.45
CA LEU A 157 -15.05 1.52 -26.89
C LEU A 157 -16.36 2.25 -27.30
N CYS A 158 -17.15 2.71 -26.34
CA CYS A 158 -18.40 3.38 -26.64
C CYS A 158 -18.11 4.78 -27.19
N THR A 159 -18.79 5.15 -28.29
CA THR A 159 -18.91 6.49 -28.89
C THR A 159 -17.95 6.89 -30.01
N LEU A 160 -17.83 6.12 -31.10
CA LEU A 160 -17.34 6.70 -32.37
C LEU A 160 -18.13 6.29 -33.64
N GLU A 161 -18.88 5.18 -33.61
CA GLU A 161 -19.87 4.87 -34.66
C GLU A 161 -21.26 5.25 -34.18
N GLY A 162 -21.98 6.02 -35.00
CA GLY A 162 -23.28 6.62 -34.68
C GLY A 162 -24.46 5.66 -34.50
N ASP A 163 -24.30 4.55 -33.76
CA ASP A 163 -25.39 3.76 -33.22
C ASP A 163 -25.06 3.28 -31.78
N PRO A 164 -26.03 3.37 -30.84
CA PRO A 164 -25.82 3.07 -29.43
C PRO A 164 -25.61 1.57 -29.18
N CYS A 165 -24.76 1.25 -28.20
CA CYS A 165 -24.55 -0.13 -27.75
C CYS A 165 -25.86 -0.87 -27.43
N PRO A 166 -25.93 -2.18 -27.67
CA PRO A 166 -27.14 -2.98 -27.56
C PRO A 166 -27.42 -3.35 -26.09
N PHE A 167 -27.79 -2.37 -25.28
CA PHE A 167 -28.57 -2.60 -24.06
C PHE A 167 -29.52 -1.41 -23.90
N LEU A 168 -30.82 -1.68 -23.98
CA LEU A 168 -31.98 -0.79 -23.78
C LEU A 168 -32.60 -0.19 -25.06
N GLU A 169 -33.49 -1.00 -25.62
CA GLU A 169 -34.70 -0.56 -26.30
C GLU A 169 -35.50 0.42 -25.40
N ALA A 170 -35.50 1.73 -25.73
CA ALA A 170 -36.67 2.63 -25.78
C ALA A 170 -36.34 4.14 -25.67
N ALA A 171 -36.90 4.89 -26.62
CA ALA A 171 -37.39 6.29 -26.55
C ALA A 171 -36.38 7.48 -26.53
N ALA A 172 -36.33 8.17 -27.67
CA ALA A 172 -36.11 9.62 -27.79
C ALA A 172 -37.46 10.39 -27.62
N PRO A 173 -37.55 11.74 -27.69
CA PRO A 173 -36.54 12.81 -27.69
C PRO A 173 -36.86 14.00 -26.73
N GLU A 174 -35.93 14.95 -26.52
CA GLU A 174 -36.09 16.40 -26.81
C GLU A 174 -34.89 17.24 -26.31
N ALA A 175 -34.51 18.24 -27.12
CA ALA A 175 -33.32 19.08 -26.98
C ALA A 175 -33.66 20.48 -26.41
N GLY A 176 -32.71 21.07 -25.67
CA GLY A 176 -32.72 22.47 -25.23
C GLY A 176 -31.28 23.02 -25.11
N PRO A 177 -31.05 24.34 -25.31
CA PRO A 177 -29.75 24.89 -25.70
C PRO A 177 -28.83 25.29 -24.53
N ALA A 178 -27.54 25.37 -24.88
CA ALA A 178 -26.37 25.63 -24.06
C ALA A 178 -26.24 27.09 -23.54
N ASP A 179 -25.55 27.22 -22.40
CA ASP A 179 -24.86 28.44 -21.97
C ASP A 179 -23.41 28.12 -21.53
N GLU A 180 -22.51 29.01 -21.94
CA GLU A 180 -21.03 29.07 -21.85
C GLU A 180 -20.45 29.04 -20.41
N PRO A 181 -19.28 28.42 -20.15
CA PRO A 181 -18.46 28.69 -18.97
C PRO A 181 -17.22 29.56 -19.28
N PRO A 182 -16.89 30.57 -18.44
CA PRO A 182 -15.62 31.27 -18.53
C PRO A 182 -14.61 30.78 -17.49
N GLY A 183 -13.33 30.75 -17.88
CA GLY A 183 -12.24 31.09 -16.96
C GLY A 183 -11.20 30.02 -16.72
N ALA A 184 -10.24 29.92 -17.65
CA ALA A 184 -8.96 29.27 -17.45
C ALA A 184 -8.14 29.91 -16.30
N ALA A 185 -7.49 29.08 -15.49
CA ALA A 185 -6.47 29.49 -14.53
C ALA A 185 -5.28 28.52 -14.51
N GLY A 186 -4.17 28.98 -15.12
CA GLY A 186 -2.78 28.89 -14.60
C GLY A 186 -2.07 27.52 -14.53
N PRO A 187 -0.83 27.40 -15.06
CA PRO A 187 -0.03 26.18 -14.98
C PRO A 187 0.64 26.08 -13.61
N GLY A 188 0.34 25.03 -12.85
CA GLY A 188 0.91 24.81 -11.53
C GLY A 188 1.04 23.33 -11.22
N GLY A 189 2.26 22.79 -11.46
CA GLY A 189 2.79 21.55 -10.91
C GLY A 189 1.92 20.32 -11.07
N GLU A 190 2.24 19.47 -12.06
CA GLU A 190 1.66 18.15 -12.29
C GLU A 190 1.42 17.42 -10.95
N ALA A 191 0.17 17.43 -10.51
CA ALA A 191 -0.26 16.76 -9.30
C ALA A 191 -0.33 15.26 -9.60
N ALA A 192 0.22 14.44 -8.70
CA ALA A 192 0.05 13.00 -8.75
C ALA A 192 -1.44 12.64 -8.94
N PRO A 193 -1.77 11.72 -9.86
CA PRO A 193 -3.14 11.40 -10.21
C PRO A 193 -3.80 10.63 -9.05
N GLY A 194 -4.40 11.32 -8.08
CA GLY A 194 -5.16 10.64 -7.02
C GLY A 194 -5.70 11.53 -5.89
N SER A 195 -4.91 12.49 -5.39
CA SER A 195 -5.35 13.39 -4.32
C SER A 195 -5.69 14.77 -4.89
N GLN A 196 -6.84 15.31 -4.47
CA GLN A 196 -7.31 16.64 -4.83
C GLN A 196 -7.62 17.49 -3.59
N LEU A 197 -7.09 17.11 -2.41
CA LEU A 197 -7.34 17.80 -1.14
C LEU A 197 -6.91 19.27 -1.17
N ARG A 198 -6.00 19.66 -2.06
CA ARG A 198 -5.57 21.07 -2.20
C ARG A 198 -6.67 22.00 -2.71
N SER A 199 -7.69 21.47 -3.39
CA SER A 199 -8.85 22.24 -3.87
C SER A 199 -9.64 22.89 -2.72
N GLY A 200 -9.58 22.29 -1.53
CA GLY A 200 -10.37 22.71 -0.36
C GLY A 200 -11.83 22.27 -0.40
N ASP A 201 -12.28 21.60 -1.45
CA ASP A 201 -13.61 21.01 -1.54
C ASP A 201 -13.77 19.88 -0.49
N PRO A 202 -14.80 19.93 0.38
CA PRO A 202 -15.11 18.82 1.29
C PRO A 202 -15.33 17.48 0.58
N GLY A 203 -15.77 17.46 -0.68
CA GLY A 203 -15.99 16.27 -1.49
C GLY A 203 -14.75 15.74 -2.22
N ALA A 204 -13.67 16.54 -2.33
CA ALA A 204 -12.51 16.18 -3.13
C ALA A 204 -11.88 14.86 -2.69
N PRO A 205 -11.54 13.96 -3.65
CA PRO A 205 -10.93 12.68 -3.35
C PRO A 205 -9.54 12.83 -2.72
N SER A 206 -9.16 11.87 -1.89
CA SER A 206 -7.81 11.74 -1.33
C SER A 206 -7.12 10.49 -1.87
N MET A 207 -5.89 10.24 -1.43
CA MET A 207 -5.18 8.99 -1.69
C MET A 207 -5.98 7.72 -1.31
N LEU A 208 -6.90 7.81 -0.33
CA LEU A 208 -7.72 6.67 0.11
C LEU A 208 -8.90 6.40 -0.84
N SER A 209 -9.30 7.38 -1.65
CA SER A 209 -10.36 7.24 -2.66
C SER A 209 -9.88 6.46 -3.88
N GLY A 210 -8.57 6.38 -4.11
CA GLY A 210 -7.95 5.71 -5.27
C GLY A 210 -7.51 4.26 -5.01
N LEU A 211 -7.94 3.62 -3.92
CA LEU A 211 -7.56 2.23 -3.63
C LEU A 211 -8.07 1.30 -4.76
N ALA A 212 -7.26 0.33 -5.18
CA ALA A 212 -7.69 -0.63 -6.20
C ALA A 212 -8.88 -1.46 -5.73
N THR A 213 -9.83 -1.68 -6.62
CA THR A 213 -11.04 -2.45 -6.34
C THR A 213 -10.79 -3.95 -6.55
N PRO A 214 -11.62 -4.85 -5.98
CA PRO A 214 -11.52 -6.28 -6.24
C PRO A 214 -11.66 -6.69 -7.72
N ALA A 215 -12.32 -5.86 -8.54
CA ALA A 215 -12.47 -6.09 -9.97
C ALA A 215 -11.19 -5.77 -10.76
N THR A 216 -10.33 -4.90 -10.23
CA THR A 216 -9.09 -4.46 -10.90
C THR A 216 -7.85 -5.13 -10.31
N ALA A 217 -7.86 -5.40 -9.00
CA ALA A 217 -6.75 -6.01 -8.30
C ALA A 217 -6.64 -7.52 -8.60
N GLY A 218 -5.44 -7.97 -9.01
CA GLY A 218 -5.11 -9.39 -9.09
C GLY A 218 -5.76 -10.16 -10.25
N THR A 219 -6.32 -9.47 -11.24
CA THR A 219 -6.88 -10.10 -12.45
C THR A 219 -5.79 -10.56 -13.42
N ALA A 220 -4.61 -9.94 -13.39
CA ALA A 220 -3.48 -10.34 -14.22
C ALA A 220 -2.74 -11.55 -13.60
N PRO A 221 -2.65 -12.71 -14.30
CA PRO A 221 -1.94 -13.89 -13.80
C PRO A 221 -0.48 -13.60 -13.41
N VAL A 222 0.17 -12.68 -14.13
CA VAL A 222 1.55 -12.26 -13.88
C VAL A 222 1.67 -11.54 -12.53
N GLN A 223 0.74 -10.65 -12.18
CA GLN A 223 0.74 -9.95 -10.89
C GLN A 223 0.59 -10.95 -9.74
N LEU A 224 -0.31 -11.93 -9.89
CA LEU A 224 -0.48 -12.98 -8.88
C LEU A 224 0.79 -13.82 -8.72
N ALA A 225 1.44 -14.19 -9.82
CA ALA A 225 2.70 -14.94 -9.79
C ALA A 225 3.83 -14.14 -9.09
N LEU A 226 3.97 -12.85 -9.41
CA LEU A 226 4.94 -11.96 -8.77
C LEU A 226 4.64 -11.75 -7.28
N ALA A 227 3.38 -11.55 -6.91
CA ALA A 227 2.96 -11.43 -5.50
C ALA A 227 3.31 -12.70 -4.70
N VAL A 228 3.07 -13.88 -5.29
CA VAL A 228 3.45 -15.17 -4.67
C VAL A 228 4.96 -15.30 -4.56
N LEU A 229 5.71 -14.96 -5.61
CA LEU A 229 7.18 -15.03 -5.60
C LEU A 229 7.77 -14.11 -4.53
N LEU A 230 7.36 -12.83 -4.50
CA LEU A 230 7.79 -11.85 -3.51
C LEU A 230 7.40 -12.27 -2.09
N THR A 231 6.20 -12.83 -1.91
CA THR A 231 5.78 -13.41 -0.63
C THR A 231 6.73 -14.50 -0.17
N VAL A 232 7.06 -15.46 -1.04
CA VAL A 232 7.99 -16.55 -0.71
C VAL A 232 9.37 -15.99 -0.34
N VAL A 233 9.89 -15.05 -1.12
CA VAL A 233 11.19 -14.41 -0.85
C VAL A 233 11.17 -13.69 0.50
N LEU A 234 10.14 -12.88 0.79
CA LEU A 234 10.02 -12.17 2.06
C LEU A 234 9.83 -13.11 3.24
N VAL A 235 9.06 -14.19 3.12
CA VAL A 235 8.92 -15.20 4.17
C VAL A 235 10.28 -15.76 4.54
N LEU A 236 11.09 -16.14 3.54
CA LEU A 236 12.43 -16.67 3.76
C LEU A 236 13.37 -15.61 4.36
N LEU A 237 13.34 -14.40 3.82
CA LEU A 237 14.19 -13.29 4.23
C LEU A 237 13.87 -12.77 5.63
N VAL A 238 12.62 -12.81 6.07
CA VAL A 238 12.19 -12.35 7.39
C VAL A 238 12.35 -13.46 8.43
N ALA A 239 12.04 -14.71 8.09
CA ALA A 239 12.11 -15.82 9.04
C ALA A 239 13.52 -16.02 9.60
N PHE A 240 14.55 -15.93 8.74
CA PHE A 240 15.93 -16.22 9.15
C PHE A 240 16.54 -15.18 10.12
N PRO A 241 16.58 -13.86 9.82
CA PRO A 241 17.09 -12.84 10.74
C PRO A 241 16.26 -12.74 12.01
N THR A 242 14.94 -12.98 11.92
CA THR A 242 14.07 -12.92 13.12
C THR A 242 14.40 -14.05 14.10
N ALA A 243 14.75 -15.24 13.61
CA ALA A 243 15.23 -16.32 14.48
C ALA A 243 16.55 -15.95 15.20
N LEU A 244 17.49 -15.32 14.49
CA LEU A 244 18.74 -14.83 15.07
C LEU A 244 18.51 -13.72 16.09
N LEU A 245 17.69 -12.73 15.74
CA LEU A 245 17.36 -11.61 16.61
C LEU A 245 16.64 -12.08 17.88
N ASN A 246 15.67 -13.00 17.77
CA ASN A 246 15.01 -13.58 18.93
C ASN A 246 16.00 -14.27 19.87
N SER A 247 16.95 -15.05 19.35
CA SER A 247 17.98 -15.69 20.19
C SER A 247 18.89 -14.67 20.89
N ALA A 248 19.21 -13.57 20.21
CA ALA A 248 20.00 -12.47 20.77
C ALA A 248 19.22 -11.69 21.84
N VAL A 249 17.92 -11.45 21.62
CA VAL A 249 17.05 -10.78 22.58
C VAL A 249 16.80 -11.66 23.80
N GLU A 250 16.60 -12.98 23.64
CA GLU A 250 16.37 -13.88 24.77
C GLU A 250 17.59 -13.92 25.69
N SER A 251 18.78 -14.12 25.13
CA SER A 251 20.05 -14.08 25.87
C SER A 251 20.40 -12.69 26.42
N GLY A 252 20.08 -11.62 25.69
CA GLY A 252 20.34 -10.24 26.11
C GLY A 252 19.36 -9.73 27.18
N SER A 253 18.10 -10.16 27.13
CA SER A 253 17.02 -9.64 27.98
C SER A 253 17.19 -9.99 29.44
N GLU A 254 17.73 -11.17 29.78
CA GLU A 254 18.06 -11.54 31.17
C GLU A 254 19.15 -10.61 31.74
N ARG A 255 20.14 -10.27 30.91
CA ARG A 255 21.25 -9.40 31.30
C ARG A 255 20.81 -7.94 31.40
N LEU A 256 20.01 -7.48 30.44
CA LEU A 256 19.49 -6.11 30.41
C LEU A 256 18.48 -5.91 31.56
N SER A 257 17.55 -6.84 31.77
CA SER A 257 16.60 -6.78 32.89
C SER A 257 17.32 -6.81 34.24
N GLY A 258 18.35 -7.64 34.41
CA GLY A 258 19.17 -7.63 35.62
C GLY A 258 19.99 -6.35 35.83
N TRP A 259 20.38 -5.66 34.76
CA TRP A 259 21.04 -4.34 34.84
C TRP A 259 20.06 -3.21 35.13
N TRP A 260 18.88 -3.22 34.50
CA TRP A 260 17.81 -2.26 34.76
C TRP A 260 17.20 -2.44 36.16
N ALA A 261 17.05 -3.67 36.64
CA ALA A 261 16.61 -3.98 38.01
C ALA A 261 17.64 -3.51 39.05
N ARG A 262 18.94 -3.52 38.70
CA ARG A 262 20.00 -2.96 39.56
C ARG A 262 20.06 -1.43 39.54
N ARG A 263 19.64 -0.78 38.44
CA ARG A 263 19.59 0.68 38.32
C ARG A 263 18.31 1.31 38.83
N ARG A 264 17.18 0.60 38.76
CA ARG A 264 15.95 1.03 39.44
C ARG A 264 16.12 0.68 40.91
N ALA A 265 16.32 1.71 41.75
CA ALA A 265 16.28 1.53 43.19
C ALA A 265 15.00 0.76 43.57
N PRO A 266 15.04 -0.12 44.60
CA PRO A 266 13.83 -0.76 45.10
C PRO A 266 12.85 0.34 45.49
N HIS A 267 11.79 0.51 44.71
CA HIS A 267 10.70 1.39 45.12
C HIS A 267 9.97 0.64 46.22
N PRO A 268 9.91 1.18 47.45
CA PRO A 268 9.21 0.51 48.54
C PRO A 268 7.78 0.25 48.11
N ASP A 269 7.36 -1.01 48.21
CA ASP A 269 6.03 -1.49 47.89
C ASP A 269 4.99 -0.63 48.61
N THR A 270 4.46 0.38 47.92
CA THR A 270 3.21 1.03 48.34
C THR A 270 2.08 0.07 48.02
N THR A 271 1.84 -0.82 48.98
CA THR A 271 0.57 -1.51 49.17
C THR A 271 -0.51 -0.45 49.42
N ALA A 272 -1.08 0.07 48.36
CA ALA A 272 -2.30 0.86 48.42
C ALA A 272 -3.20 0.41 47.27
N SER A 273 -4.14 -0.45 47.62
CA SER A 273 -5.30 -0.79 46.80
C SER A 273 -6.11 0.47 46.49
N GLU A 274 -5.75 1.16 45.41
CA GLU A 274 -6.59 2.22 44.85
C GLU A 274 -7.85 1.61 44.20
N PRO A 275 -9.00 2.33 44.26
CA PRO A 275 -10.28 1.83 43.77
C PRO A 275 -10.22 1.67 42.26
N ARG A 276 -10.22 0.40 41.81
CA ARG A 276 -10.10 -0.07 40.41
C ARG A 276 -10.97 0.67 39.38
N ALA A 277 -12.07 1.31 39.78
CA ALA A 277 -12.95 2.05 38.90
C ALA A 277 -12.35 3.39 38.39
N ALA A 278 -11.55 4.10 39.20
CA ALA A 278 -10.95 5.38 38.81
C ALA A 278 -9.72 5.21 37.88
N ALA A 279 -9.00 4.09 38.00
CA ALA A 279 -7.89 3.74 37.12
C ALA A 279 -8.35 3.36 35.70
N TRP A 280 -9.53 2.71 35.58
CA TRP A 280 -10.07 2.30 34.29
C TRP A 280 -10.55 3.48 33.44
N ALA A 281 -11.29 4.42 34.02
CA ALA A 281 -11.74 5.63 33.33
C ALA A 281 -10.54 6.47 32.84
N ARG A 282 -9.49 6.60 33.66
CA ARG A 282 -8.25 7.29 33.29
C ARG A 282 -7.54 6.60 32.11
N SER A 283 -7.58 5.27 32.03
CA SER A 283 -6.93 4.51 30.96
C SER A 283 -7.63 4.62 29.60
N TRP A 284 -8.96 4.70 29.56
CA TRP A 284 -9.69 4.82 28.30
C TRP A 284 -9.42 6.16 27.60
N TRP A 285 -9.38 7.27 28.36
CA TRP A 285 -9.09 8.59 27.79
C TRP A 285 -7.71 8.66 27.13
N TRP A 286 -6.70 8.00 27.69
CA TRP A 286 -5.37 7.91 27.07
C TRP A 286 -5.35 7.06 25.79
N ALA A 287 -6.12 5.97 25.76
CA ALA A 287 -6.26 5.17 24.54
C ALA A 287 -6.99 5.95 23.45
N ALA A 288 -8.10 6.61 23.81
CA ALA A 288 -8.87 7.44 22.89
C ALA A 288 -8.04 8.61 22.34
N SER A 289 -7.29 9.32 23.20
CA SER A 289 -6.40 10.40 22.73
C SER A 289 -5.28 9.87 21.84
N GLY A 290 -4.71 8.70 22.15
CA GLY A 290 -3.73 8.03 21.29
C GLY A 290 -4.27 7.71 19.90
N VAL A 291 -5.52 7.23 19.80
CA VAL A 291 -6.19 6.95 18.52
C VAL A 291 -6.42 8.23 17.72
N VAL A 292 -6.87 9.31 18.36
CA VAL A 292 -7.07 10.62 17.71
C VAL A 292 -5.73 11.20 17.23
N ILE A 293 -4.68 11.14 18.04
CA ILE A 293 -3.35 11.61 17.65
C ILE A 293 -2.83 10.79 16.47
N ALA A 294 -3.01 9.47 16.49
CA ALA A 294 -2.58 8.62 15.40
C ALA A 294 -3.36 8.88 14.10
N SER A 295 -4.67 9.12 14.16
CA SER A 295 -5.43 9.43 12.95
C SER A 295 -4.96 10.73 12.29
N VAL A 296 -4.64 11.74 13.10
CA VAL A 296 -4.04 12.98 12.62
C VAL A 296 -2.68 12.74 11.99
N ILE A 297 -1.79 12.00 12.65
CA ILE A 297 -0.44 11.69 12.11
C ILE A 297 -0.56 10.92 10.80
N THR A 298 -1.40 9.89 10.75
CA THR A 298 -1.63 9.08 9.55
C THR A 298 -2.15 9.90 8.38
N ALA A 299 -2.99 10.91 8.62
CA ALA A 299 -3.50 11.77 7.56
C ALA A 299 -2.40 12.59 6.83
N PHE A 300 -1.26 12.84 7.49
CA PHE A 300 -0.08 13.44 6.85
C PHE A 300 0.61 12.51 5.84
N ALA A 301 0.17 11.26 5.69
CA ALA A 301 0.59 10.41 4.59
C ALA A 301 0.13 10.96 3.24
N ASP A 302 -0.97 11.73 3.19
CA ASP A 302 -1.43 12.38 1.96
C ASP A 302 -0.55 13.60 1.62
N PRO A 303 0.04 13.68 0.41
CA PRO A 303 0.92 14.77 0.04
C PRO A 303 0.26 16.14 0.02
N GLN A 304 -1.06 16.18 -0.18
CA GLN A 304 -1.86 17.40 -0.24
C GLN A 304 -2.59 17.71 1.07
N PHE A 305 -2.28 16.98 2.15
CA PHE A 305 -2.86 17.23 3.47
C PHE A 305 -2.63 18.68 3.93
N GLY A 306 -3.69 19.36 4.37
CA GLY A 306 -3.65 20.76 4.78
C GLY A 306 -4.76 21.13 5.78
N LEU A 307 -4.90 22.42 6.09
CA LEU A 307 -5.98 22.93 6.95
C LEU A 307 -7.21 23.26 6.11
N ASN A 308 -7.88 22.24 5.60
CA ASN A 308 -9.10 22.37 4.79
C ASN A 308 -10.17 21.32 5.16
N PRO A 309 -11.43 21.50 4.73
CA PRO A 309 -12.51 20.56 5.02
C PRO A 309 -12.25 19.12 4.55
N GLY A 310 -11.67 18.94 3.35
CA GLY A 310 -11.31 17.62 2.82
C GLY A 310 -10.30 16.89 3.70
N SER A 311 -9.27 17.59 4.19
CA SER A 311 -8.28 17.04 5.12
C SER A 311 -8.91 16.66 6.47
N GLY A 312 -9.87 17.48 6.95
CA GLY A 312 -10.68 17.15 8.11
C GLY A 312 -11.51 15.87 7.91
N ARG A 313 -12.05 15.67 6.70
CA ARG A 313 -12.77 14.46 6.30
C ARG A 313 -11.85 13.24 6.31
N VAL A 314 -10.64 13.32 5.76
CA VAL A 314 -9.66 12.21 5.78
C VAL A 314 -9.27 11.82 7.21
N VAL A 315 -8.99 12.80 8.08
CA VAL A 315 -8.73 12.54 9.51
C VAL A 315 -9.92 11.83 10.15
N LEU A 316 -11.14 12.25 9.83
CA LEU A 316 -12.37 11.62 10.32
C LEU A 316 -12.53 10.19 9.78
N SER A 317 -12.27 9.94 8.49
CA SER A 317 -12.28 8.61 7.86
C SER A 317 -11.34 7.65 8.58
N ILE A 318 -10.09 8.08 8.80
CA ILE A 318 -9.06 7.28 9.50
C ILE A 318 -9.43 7.08 10.98
N LEU A 319 -9.97 8.11 11.63
CA LEU A 319 -10.42 8.02 13.02
C LEU A 319 -11.56 6.99 13.17
N VAL A 320 -12.54 7.02 12.27
CA VAL A 320 -13.65 6.06 12.25
C VAL A 320 -13.11 4.66 11.96
N SER A 321 -12.20 4.49 11.00
CA SER A 321 -11.53 3.21 10.73
C SER A 321 -10.86 2.65 11.98
N PHE A 322 -10.02 3.44 12.66
CA PHE A 322 -9.38 2.99 13.90
C PHE A 322 -10.40 2.69 14.99
N ALA A 323 -11.44 3.49 15.12
CA ALA A 323 -12.51 3.22 16.09
C ALA A 323 -13.21 1.90 15.78
N VAL A 324 -13.51 1.60 14.51
CA VAL A 324 -14.12 0.35 14.06
C VAL A 324 -13.20 -0.84 14.36
N ASP A 325 -11.93 -0.76 13.98
CA ASP A 325 -10.95 -1.83 14.20
C ASP A 325 -10.74 -2.11 15.69
N VAL A 326 -10.60 -1.05 16.48
CA VAL A 326 -10.37 -1.11 17.93
C VAL A 326 -11.63 -1.63 18.64
N VAL A 327 -12.78 -0.98 18.44
CA VAL A 327 -14.02 -1.32 19.17
C VAL A 327 -14.49 -2.72 18.81
N LEU A 328 -14.54 -3.07 17.52
CA LEU A 328 -15.01 -4.38 17.13
C LEU A 328 -14.00 -5.48 17.49
N GLY A 329 -12.71 -5.23 17.32
CA GLY A 329 -11.67 -6.14 17.77
C GLY A 329 -11.77 -6.41 19.28
N TRP A 330 -12.02 -5.37 20.08
CA TRP A 330 -12.16 -5.49 21.53
C TRP A 330 -13.44 -6.25 21.90
N ALA A 331 -14.57 -5.86 21.31
CA ALA A 331 -15.86 -6.50 21.55
C ALA A 331 -15.80 -7.99 21.22
N LEU A 332 -15.18 -8.35 20.10
CA LEU A 332 -15.03 -9.75 19.69
C LEU A 332 -14.15 -10.53 20.66
N VAL A 333 -12.96 -10.02 21.01
CA VAL A 333 -12.06 -10.79 21.88
C VAL A 333 -12.64 -10.92 23.30
N VAL A 334 -13.28 -9.88 23.83
CA VAL A 334 -14.01 -9.95 25.12
C VAL A 334 -15.15 -10.96 25.02
N TRP A 335 -15.93 -10.95 23.94
CA TRP A 335 -17.02 -11.91 23.73
C TRP A 335 -16.50 -13.36 23.65
N ILE A 336 -15.40 -13.62 22.93
CA ILE A 336 -14.82 -14.96 22.83
C ILE A 336 -14.20 -15.39 24.15
N MET A 337 -13.43 -14.53 24.82
CA MET A 337 -12.76 -14.87 26.07
C MET A 337 -13.74 -15.05 27.22
N SER A 338 -14.81 -14.26 27.30
CA SER A 338 -15.87 -14.48 28.29
C SER A 338 -16.58 -15.82 28.10
N ARG A 339 -16.67 -16.32 26.86
CA ARG A 339 -17.24 -17.66 26.56
C ARG A 339 -16.28 -18.81 26.86
N VAL A 340 -14.99 -18.64 26.59
CA VAL A 340 -13.99 -19.71 26.77
C VAL A 340 -13.47 -19.77 28.20
N ASN A 341 -13.26 -18.62 28.85
CA ASN A 341 -12.70 -18.50 30.20
C ASN A 341 -13.46 -17.43 31.02
N PRO A 342 -14.58 -17.80 31.67
CA PRO A 342 -15.44 -16.88 32.43
C PRO A 342 -14.77 -16.13 33.60
N GLY A 343 -13.53 -16.48 33.98
CA GLY A 343 -12.76 -15.83 35.04
C GLY A 343 -11.64 -14.89 34.57
N SER A 344 -11.49 -14.68 33.26
CA SER A 344 -10.41 -13.83 32.74
C SER A 344 -10.68 -12.34 33.00
N THR A 345 -9.69 -11.63 33.54
CA THR A 345 -9.73 -10.18 33.70
C THR A 345 -9.06 -9.51 32.51
N HIS A 346 -9.71 -8.49 31.95
CA HIS A 346 -9.21 -7.74 30.80
C HIS A 346 -8.53 -6.47 31.29
N VAL A 347 -7.32 -6.20 30.79
CA VAL A 347 -6.60 -4.96 31.10
C VAL A 347 -6.25 -4.28 29.79
N TYR A 348 -6.65 -3.02 29.67
CA TYR A 348 -6.30 -2.18 28.53
C TYR A 348 -4.97 -1.49 28.83
N SER A 349 -4.01 -1.58 27.91
CA SER A 349 -2.75 -0.87 28.02
C SER A 349 -2.44 -0.14 26.72
N PHE A 350 -2.47 1.20 26.76
CA PHE A 350 -1.95 2.00 25.67
C PHE A 350 -0.42 1.99 25.72
N ARG A 351 0.23 1.77 24.58
CA ARG A 351 1.70 1.76 24.47
C ARG A 351 2.13 2.94 23.61
N PRO A 352 2.53 4.09 24.19
CA PRO A 352 2.84 5.30 23.41
C PRO A 352 3.95 5.10 22.38
N LEU A 353 4.79 4.08 22.53
CA LEU A 353 5.80 3.69 21.56
C LEU A 353 5.20 3.35 20.17
N THR A 354 3.94 2.89 20.10
CA THR A 354 3.28 2.62 18.82
C THR A 354 3.07 3.89 18.01
N LEU A 355 2.85 5.05 18.64
CA LEU A 355 2.76 6.33 17.95
C LEU A 355 4.08 6.69 17.24
N LEU A 356 5.24 6.37 17.83
CA LEU A 356 6.52 6.62 17.17
C LEU A 356 6.68 5.78 15.89
N VAL A 357 6.12 4.57 15.87
CA VAL A 357 6.11 3.72 14.68
C VAL A 357 5.23 4.33 13.59
N VAL A 358 4.06 4.88 13.94
CA VAL A 358 3.18 5.59 12.99
C VAL A 358 3.88 6.82 12.41
N VAL A 359 4.53 7.64 13.26
CA VAL A 359 5.32 8.79 12.81
C VAL A 359 6.43 8.35 11.85
N ALA A 360 7.18 7.31 12.20
CA ALA A 360 8.24 6.79 11.35
C ALA A 360 7.71 6.27 10.00
N ALA A 361 6.55 5.62 9.99
CA ALA A 361 5.91 5.14 8.77
C ALA A 361 5.47 6.29 7.86
N VAL A 362 4.84 7.33 8.41
CA VAL A 362 4.45 8.53 7.66
C VAL A 362 5.67 9.25 7.11
N LEU A 363 6.72 9.43 7.93
CA LEU A 363 7.97 10.03 7.47
C LEU A 363 8.62 9.19 6.36
N PHE A 364 8.61 7.86 6.48
CA PHE A 364 9.14 6.98 5.46
C PHE A 364 8.39 7.18 4.13
N THR A 365 7.06 7.07 4.14
CA THR A 365 6.22 7.34 2.96
C THR A 365 6.51 8.69 2.33
N ARG A 366 6.61 9.76 3.14
CA ARG A 366 6.84 11.12 2.64
C ARG A 366 8.24 11.31 2.07
N LEU A 367 9.24 10.61 2.60
CA LEU A 367 10.62 10.70 2.12
C LEU A 367 10.88 9.82 0.90
N THR A 368 10.16 8.70 0.75
CA THR A 368 10.35 7.75 -0.35
C THR A 368 9.38 7.96 -1.50
N GLY A 369 8.31 8.74 -1.31
CA GLY A 369 7.23 8.85 -2.30
C GLY A 369 6.42 7.56 -2.43
N PHE A 370 6.55 6.62 -1.48
CA PHE A 370 5.87 5.33 -1.53
C PHE A 370 4.37 5.51 -1.26
N GLU A 371 3.61 5.64 -2.35
CA GLU A 371 2.16 5.75 -2.36
C GLU A 371 1.52 4.40 -2.74
N PRO A 372 0.49 3.93 -2.02
CA PRO A 372 -0.19 4.57 -0.91
C PRO A 372 0.62 4.52 0.39
N GLY A 373 0.58 5.61 1.15
CA GLY A 373 1.22 5.67 2.45
C GLY A 373 0.82 4.50 3.33
N ILE A 374 1.80 3.78 3.88
CA ILE A 374 1.54 2.54 4.61
C ILE A 374 0.85 2.90 5.93
N VAL A 375 -0.48 2.89 5.93
CA VAL A 375 -1.29 3.11 7.12
C VAL A 375 -1.20 1.85 7.99
N PHE A 376 -0.35 1.89 9.01
CA PHE A 376 -0.32 0.82 10.01
C PHE A 376 -1.45 1.00 11.01
N GLY A 377 -2.51 0.19 10.87
CA GLY A 377 -3.66 0.16 11.80
C GLY A 377 -3.35 -0.30 13.23
N LEU A 378 -2.11 -0.67 13.54
CA LEU A 378 -1.67 -1.15 14.85
C LEU A 378 -1.28 -0.01 15.81
N VAL A 379 -2.18 0.95 16.01
CA VAL A 379 -1.98 2.01 17.00
C VAL A 379 -2.30 1.51 18.42
N ALA A 380 -3.28 0.62 18.55
CA ALA A 380 -3.76 0.13 19.83
C ALA A 380 -3.92 -1.40 19.82
N GLY A 381 -3.28 -2.07 20.79
CA GLY A 381 -3.42 -3.52 21.01
C GLY A 381 -4.08 -3.79 22.36
N VAL A 382 -4.88 -4.87 22.46
CA VAL A 382 -5.34 -5.41 23.75
C VAL A 382 -4.39 -6.51 24.17
N ALA A 383 -3.87 -6.42 25.39
CA ALA A 383 -3.14 -7.51 26.01
C ALA A 383 -4.06 -8.22 27.01
N PHE A 384 -4.14 -9.54 26.92
CA PHE A 384 -4.85 -10.36 27.92
C PHE A 384 -3.83 -10.92 28.93
N GLY A 385 -4.21 -10.93 30.21
CA GLY A 385 -3.35 -11.38 31.31
C GLY A 385 -2.91 -12.84 31.19
N ALA A 386 -1.71 -13.11 31.72
CA ALA A 386 -0.80 -14.22 31.44
C ALA A 386 -1.18 -15.64 31.91
N ILE A 387 -2.46 -16.04 31.94
CA ILE A 387 -2.87 -17.37 32.47
C ILE A 387 -3.28 -18.36 31.36
N ALA A 388 -3.09 -18.00 30.09
CA ALA A 388 -3.40 -18.89 28.97
C ALA A 388 -2.18 -19.77 28.62
N GLY A 389 -2.37 -21.10 28.55
CA GLY A 389 -1.34 -22.00 28.02
C GLY A 389 -0.99 -21.69 26.56
N ARG A 390 0.19 -22.09 26.09
CA ARG A 390 0.72 -21.80 24.73
C ARG A 390 -0.30 -22.01 23.60
N SER A 391 -1.12 -23.05 23.69
CA SER A 391 -2.14 -23.34 22.68
C SER A 391 -3.34 -22.39 22.73
N ALA A 392 -3.72 -21.89 23.90
CA ALA A 392 -4.80 -20.92 24.06
C ALA A 392 -4.35 -19.53 23.59
N GLU A 393 -3.10 -19.14 23.85
CA GLU A 393 -2.50 -17.90 23.35
C GLU A 393 -2.38 -17.90 21.82
N ALA A 394 -1.94 -19.01 21.21
CA ALA A 394 -1.90 -19.12 19.75
C ALA A 394 -3.31 -19.08 19.12
N LYS A 395 -4.30 -19.72 19.74
CA LYS A 395 -5.69 -19.69 19.27
C LYS A 395 -6.30 -18.30 19.39
N SER A 396 -6.05 -17.56 20.47
CA SER A 396 -6.54 -16.18 20.61
C SER A 396 -5.87 -15.25 19.61
N ALA A 397 -4.57 -15.41 19.35
CA ALA A 397 -3.84 -14.70 18.30
C ALA A 397 -4.45 -14.97 16.91
N LEU A 398 -4.69 -16.24 16.56
CA LEU A 398 -5.31 -16.63 15.27
C LEU A 398 -6.71 -16.05 15.10
N VAL A 399 -7.52 -16.06 16.16
CA VAL A 399 -8.87 -15.48 16.13
C VAL A 399 -8.81 -13.97 15.92
N THR A 400 -7.91 -13.28 16.62
CA THR A 400 -7.76 -11.82 16.52
C THR A 400 -7.29 -11.42 15.12
N LEU A 401 -6.25 -12.08 14.60
CA LEU A 401 -5.72 -11.83 13.26
C LEU A 401 -6.71 -12.21 12.17
N GLY A 402 -7.38 -13.36 12.31
CA GLY A 402 -8.37 -13.83 11.34
C GLY A 402 -9.58 -12.90 11.28
N TYR A 403 -10.02 -12.37 12.42
CA TYR A 403 -11.08 -11.37 12.45
C TYR A 403 -10.67 -10.08 11.74
N ALA A 404 -9.51 -9.51 12.08
CA ALA A 404 -9.02 -8.29 11.46
C ALA A 404 -8.90 -8.46 9.94
N PHE A 405 -8.40 -9.62 9.49
CA PHE A 405 -8.33 -9.96 8.07
C PHE A 405 -9.72 -10.02 7.41
N VAL A 406 -10.68 -10.72 8.02
CA VAL A 406 -12.04 -10.82 7.48
C VAL A 406 -12.73 -9.45 7.43
N LEU A 407 -12.56 -8.62 8.48
CA LEU A 407 -13.10 -7.26 8.51
C LEU A 407 -12.52 -6.42 7.37
N ALA A 408 -11.20 -6.45 7.20
CA ALA A 408 -10.50 -5.73 6.14
C ALA A 408 -10.93 -6.20 4.74
N LEU A 409 -11.09 -7.52 4.56
CA LEU A 409 -11.55 -8.10 3.30
C LEU A 409 -12.99 -7.68 2.97
N VAL A 410 -13.89 -7.72 3.96
CA VAL A 410 -15.28 -7.27 3.78
C VAL A 410 -15.31 -5.78 3.47
N ALA A 411 -14.57 -4.95 4.21
CA ALA A 411 -14.48 -3.51 3.94
C ALA A 411 -13.97 -3.24 2.52
N TRP A 412 -12.98 -3.99 2.04
CA TRP A 412 -12.45 -3.87 0.68
C TRP A 412 -13.45 -4.27 -0.41
N VAL A 413 -14.23 -5.34 -0.18
CA VAL A 413 -15.29 -5.76 -1.11
C VAL A 413 -16.40 -4.71 -1.17
N VAL A 414 -16.85 -4.21 -0.02
CA VAL A 414 -17.87 -3.15 0.05
C VAL A 414 -17.35 -1.87 -0.59
N TYR A 415 -16.09 -1.50 -0.32
CA TYR A 415 -15.40 -0.39 -0.99
C TYR A 415 -15.49 -0.52 -2.51
N GLY A 416 -15.23 -1.70 -3.08
CA GLY A 416 -15.32 -1.92 -4.52
C GLY A 416 -16.70 -1.64 -5.14
N VAL A 417 -17.78 -1.73 -4.36
CA VAL A 417 -19.14 -1.41 -4.81
C VAL A 417 -19.42 0.09 -4.75
N VAL A 418 -18.85 0.80 -3.77
CA VAL A 418 -19.13 2.22 -3.54
C VAL A 418 -18.02 3.16 -4.02
N ALA A 419 -16.88 2.66 -4.48
CA ALA A 419 -15.71 3.48 -4.85
C ALA A 419 -16.05 4.56 -5.89
N GLY A 420 -16.96 4.27 -6.82
CA GLY A 420 -17.41 5.20 -7.85
C GLY A 420 -18.19 6.41 -7.35
N THR A 421 -18.68 6.41 -6.11
CA THR A 421 -19.44 7.55 -5.55
C THR A 421 -18.57 8.58 -4.82
N SER A 422 -17.25 8.37 -4.82
CA SER A 422 -16.31 9.37 -4.29
C SER A 422 -16.36 10.66 -5.13
N GLY A 423 -16.30 11.82 -4.50
CA GLY A 423 -16.46 13.12 -5.17
C GLY A 423 -17.90 13.65 -5.21
N GLU A 424 -18.92 12.77 -5.22
CA GLU A 424 -20.34 13.21 -5.31
C GLU A 424 -20.80 14.02 -4.09
N SER A 425 -20.34 13.62 -2.90
CA SER A 425 -20.68 14.30 -1.65
C SER A 425 -19.66 14.03 -0.54
N PHE A 426 -19.69 14.87 0.49
CA PHE A 426 -18.87 14.70 1.69
C PHE A 426 -19.09 13.31 2.34
N LEU A 427 -20.35 12.88 2.48
CA LEU A 427 -20.66 11.61 3.16
C LEU A 427 -20.31 10.38 2.32
N ALA A 428 -20.54 10.43 1.00
CA ALA A 428 -20.13 9.35 0.11
C ALA A 428 -18.61 9.17 0.16
N THR A 429 -17.85 10.25 0.03
CA THR A 429 -16.39 10.23 0.07
C THR A 429 -15.86 9.82 1.45
N LEU A 430 -16.49 10.28 2.54
CA LEU A 430 -16.18 9.83 3.90
C LEU A 430 -16.36 8.30 4.05
N LEU A 431 -17.45 7.74 3.52
CA LEU A 431 -17.71 6.30 3.58
C LEU A 431 -16.68 5.51 2.78
N VAL A 432 -16.43 5.93 1.54
CA VAL A 432 -15.45 5.30 0.63
C VAL A 432 -14.07 5.25 1.30
N GLU A 433 -13.59 6.39 1.80
CA GLU A 433 -12.28 6.44 2.43
C GLU A 433 -12.22 5.72 3.78
N THR A 434 -13.32 5.68 4.54
CA THR A 434 -13.37 4.90 5.78
C THR A 434 -13.22 3.41 5.48
N LEU A 435 -13.92 2.90 4.46
CA LEU A 435 -13.82 1.51 4.03
C LEU A 435 -12.42 1.19 3.49
N ALA A 436 -11.85 2.10 2.69
CA ALA A 436 -10.47 1.99 2.22
C ALA A 436 -9.48 1.97 3.40
N ALA A 437 -9.64 2.84 4.39
CA ALA A 437 -8.79 2.88 5.57
C ALA A 437 -8.87 1.59 6.41
N VAL A 438 -10.07 1.02 6.59
CA VAL A 438 -10.25 -0.28 7.28
C VAL A 438 -9.58 -1.41 6.49
N ALA A 439 -9.75 -1.43 5.17
CA ALA A 439 -9.13 -2.42 4.30
C ALA A 439 -7.60 -2.34 4.34
N VAL A 440 -7.04 -1.16 4.07
CA VAL A 440 -5.60 -0.88 4.06
C VAL A 440 -5.01 -1.15 5.44
N GLY A 441 -5.59 -0.57 6.50
CA GLY A 441 -5.10 -0.70 7.87
C GLY A 441 -5.08 -2.14 8.36
N GLY A 442 -6.14 -2.89 8.09
CA GLY A 442 -6.24 -4.29 8.49
C GLY A 442 -5.32 -5.22 7.71
N MET A 443 -5.19 -5.06 6.39
CA MET A 443 -4.31 -5.90 5.57
C MET A 443 -2.82 -5.55 5.75
N ALA A 444 -2.47 -4.27 5.84
CA ALA A 444 -1.11 -3.81 6.09
C ALA A 444 -0.58 -4.18 7.48
N ALA A 445 -1.46 -4.31 8.46
CA ALA A 445 -1.09 -4.75 9.81
C ALA A 445 -0.69 -6.23 9.87
N LEU A 446 -1.17 -7.09 8.97
CA LEU A 446 -0.98 -8.54 9.09
C LEU A 446 0.49 -8.97 9.00
N PRO A 447 1.27 -8.56 7.98
CA PRO A 447 2.67 -8.95 7.90
C PRO A 447 3.44 -8.56 9.17
N ILE A 448 3.18 -7.37 9.72
CA ILE A 448 3.86 -6.90 10.93
C ILE A 448 3.42 -7.69 12.17
N ALA A 449 2.10 -7.87 12.37
CA ALA A 449 1.57 -8.58 13.52
C ALA A 449 2.00 -10.06 13.56
N LEU A 450 2.25 -10.63 12.38
CA LEU A 450 2.70 -12.02 12.21
C LEU A 450 4.22 -12.17 12.31
N ILE A 451 5.02 -11.10 12.39
CA ILE A 451 6.46 -11.25 12.66
C ILE A 451 6.62 -11.97 14.01
N PRO A 452 7.42 -13.05 14.10
CA PRO A 452 7.47 -13.90 15.29
C PRO A 452 8.34 -13.30 16.42
N LEU A 453 8.26 -11.98 16.67
CA LEU A 453 8.94 -11.31 17.78
C LEU A 453 8.13 -11.39 19.07
N ARG A 454 8.84 -11.50 20.19
CA ARG A 454 8.23 -11.61 21.53
C ARG A 454 7.29 -10.43 21.81
N GLY A 455 6.07 -10.76 22.24
CA GLY A 455 5.02 -9.77 22.51
C GLY A 455 4.14 -9.42 21.33
N MET A 456 4.38 -10.00 20.14
CA MET A 456 3.47 -9.94 19.00
C MET A 456 2.68 -11.24 18.82
N PRO A 457 1.46 -11.18 18.22
CA PRO A 457 0.62 -12.36 17.99
C PRO A 457 1.33 -13.48 17.21
N GLY A 458 2.17 -13.11 16.22
CA GLY A 458 2.93 -14.06 15.41
C GLY A 458 3.84 -15.00 16.21
N HIS A 459 4.39 -14.54 17.33
CA HIS A 459 5.29 -15.35 18.16
C HIS A 459 4.58 -16.54 18.81
N ALA A 460 3.38 -16.33 19.36
CA ALA A 460 2.60 -17.39 19.97
C ALA A 460 2.23 -18.47 18.94
N ILE A 461 1.86 -18.06 17.73
CA ILE A 461 1.51 -18.98 16.63
C ILE A 461 2.75 -19.76 16.18
N TRP A 462 3.90 -19.10 16.04
CA TRP A 462 5.16 -19.73 15.66
C TRP A 462 5.60 -20.82 16.65
N LEU A 463 5.49 -20.54 17.96
CA LEU A 463 5.82 -21.51 19.02
C LEU A 463 4.83 -22.67 19.08
N TRP A 464 3.57 -22.46 18.67
CA TRP A 464 2.55 -23.50 18.64
C TRP A 464 2.68 -24.41 17.42
N ASN A 465 2.75 -23.84 16.22
CA ASN A 465 2.95 -24.58 14.96
C ASN A 465 3.51 -23.67 13.86
N ARG A 466 4.77 -23.93 13.48
CA ARG A 466 5.51 -23.18 12.44
C ARG A 466 4.83 -23.17 11.07
N TRP A 467 4.14 -24.26 10.72
CA TRP A 467 3.44 -24.37 9.43
C TRP A 467 2.17 -23.56 9.40
N VAL A 468 1.43 -23.53 10.53
CA VAL A 468 0.24 -22.67 10.65
C VAL A 468 0.66 -21.20 10.59
N TRP A 469 1.73 -20.83 11.30
CA TRP A 469 2.30 -19.50 11.20
C TRP A 469 2.67 -19.13 9.76
N ALA A 470 3.39 -20.01 9.05
CA ALA A 470 3.83 -19.76 7.68
C ALA A 470 2.64 -19.59 6.74
N GLY A 471 1.59 -20.42 6.89
CA GLY A 471 0.35 -20.27 6.14
C GLY A 471 -0.35 -18.94 6.40
N CYS A 472 -0.50 -18.53 7.66
CA CYS A 472 -1.07 -17.22 8.00
C CYS A 472 -0.24 -16.06 7.46
N TYR A 473 1.09 -16.15 7.54
CA TYR A 473 2.00 -15.13 7.03
C TYR A 473 1.94 -15.01 5.52
N ALA A 474 1.91 -16.14 4.81
CA ALA A 474 1.71 -16.16 3.36
C ALA A 474 0.37 -15.54 2.96
N VAL A 475 -0.73 -15.87 3.64
CA VAL A 475 -2.05 -15.26 3.37
C VAL A 475 -2.02 -13.75 3.61
N GLY A 476 -1.44 -13.30 4.72
CA GLY A 476 -1.32 -11.87 5.04
C GLY A 476 -0.48 -11.10 4.01
N LEU A 477 0.63 -11.70 3.55
CA LEU A 477 1.46 -11.09 2.50
C LEU A 477 0.76 -11.09 1.14
N ILE A 478 0.11 -12.19 0.73
CA ILE A 478 -0.64 -12.23 -0.53
C ILE A 478 -1.72 -11.14 -0.53
N ALA A 479 -2.48 -11.01 0.56
CA ALA A 479 -3.47 -9.95 0.69
C ALA A 479 -2.83 -8.55 0.61
N PHE A 480 -1.71 -8.35 1.31
CA PHE A 480 -0.92 -7.12 1.25
C PHE A 480 -0.52 -6.77 -0.19
N PHE A 481 0.08 -7.72 -0.93
CA PHE A 481 0.54 -7.50 -2.29
C PHE A 481 -0.62 -7.25 -3.27
N ILE A 482 -1.70 -8.04 -3.18
CA ILE A 482 -2.84 -7.89 -4.10
C ILE A 482 -3.55 -6.56 -3.89
N VAL A 483 -3.76 -6.15 -2.63
CA VAL A 483 -4.58 -4.98 -2.32
C VAL A 483 -3.78 -3.69 -2.24
N LEU A 484 -2.57 -3.72 -1.67
CA LEU A 484 -1.74 -2.52 -1.51
C LEU A 484 -0.67 -2.34 -2.58
N MET A 485 -0.31 -3.40 -3.33
CA MET A 485 0.61 -3.28 -4.47
C MET A 485 0.05 -3.73 -5.84
N PRO A 486 -1.20 -3.38 -6.21
CA PRO A 486 -1.67 -3.53 -7.59
C PRO A 486 -1.16 -2.36 -8.43
N MET A 487 0.12 -2.31 -8.78
CA MET A 487 0.63 -1.30 -9.72
C MET A 487 1.54 -1.89 -10.80
N PRO A 488 1.16 -1.81 -12.08
CA PRO A 488 2.10 -1.96 -13.20
C PRO A 488 3.00 -0.72 -13.38
N PHE A 489 2.54 0.48 -12.98
CA PHE A 489 3.28 1.75 -13.19
C PHE A 489 4.45 1.95 -12.22
N SER A 490 4.38 1.39 -11.02
CA SER A 490 5.40 1.57 -9.98
C SER A 490 6.62 0.66 -10.13
N TRP A 491 6.88 0.05 -11.30
CA TRP A 491 8.05 -0.82 -11.54
C TRP A 491 8.86 -0.38 -12.75
N ASP A 492 8.24 0.29 -13.72
CA ASP A 492 8.93 0.87 -14.87
C ASP A 492 9.76 2.12 -14.51
N GLU A 493 9.46 2.78 -13.39
CA GLU A 493 10.24 3.91 -12.84
C GLU A 493 11.26 3.49 -11.75
N VAL A 494 11.30 2.20 -11.38
CA VAL A 494 12.05 1.64 -10.24
C VAL A 494 13.52 1.37 -10.58
N GLY A 495 14.21 2.38 -11.07
CA GLY A 495 15.67 2.32 -11.10
C GLY A 495 16.26 2.40 -9.68
N TRP A 496 15.76 3.35 -8.89
CA TRP A 496 16.30 3.68 -7.56
C TRP A 496 15.61 2.94 -6.41
N GLU A 497 14.32 2.66 -6.55
CA GLU A 497 13.47 2.20 -5.45
C GLU A 497 13.71 0.73 -5.07
N LEU A 498 13.98 -0.17 -6.02
CA LEU A 498 14.35 -1.55 -5.73
C LEU A 498 15.68 -1.61 -4.96
N GLY A 499 16.64 -0.76 -5.35
CA GLY A 499 17.91 -0.59 -4.66
C GLY A 499 17.71 -0.13 -3.21
N ALA A 500 16.81 0.82 -2.98
CA ALA A 500 16.45 1.30 -1.65
C ALA A 500 15.84 0.18 -0.78
N TRP A 501 14.91 -0.61 -1.32
CA TRP A 501 14.34 -1.75 -0.60
C TRP A 501 15.37 -2.81 -0.25
N ILE A 502 16.21 -3.21 -1.21
CA ILE A 502 17.33 -4.13 -0.97
C ILE A 502 18.25 -3.55 0.11
N ALA A 503 18.58 -2.26 0.06
CA ALA A 503 19.40 -1.60 1.07
C ALA A 503 18.77 -1.62 2.46
N VAL A 504 17.47 -1.33 2.58
CA VAL A 504 16.73 -1.40 3.86
C VAL A 504 16.77 -2.83 4.43
N TYR A 505 16.52 -3.84 3.59
CA TYR A 505 16.58 -5.24 4.00
C TYR A 505 18.01 -5.67 4.38
N LEU A 506 19.03 -5.21 3.67
CA LEU A 506 20.43 -5.46 4.00
C LEU A 506 20.80 -4.81 5.33
N VAL A 507 20.39 -3.57 5.58
CA VAL A 507 20.60 -2.88 6.85
C VAL A 507 19.91 -3.63 7.99
N TYR A 508 18.68 -4.09 7.79
CA TYR A 508 17.97 -4.92 8.77
C TYR A 508 18.70 -6.24 9.04
N ALA A 509 19.13 -6.95 8.00
CA ALA A 509 19.88 -8.20 8.16
C ALA A 509 21.22 -7.96 8.88
N LEU A 510 21.97 -6.92 8.51
CA LEU A 510 23.24 -6.55 9.13
C LEU A 510 23.07 -6.16 10.59
N THR A 511 22.04 -5.40 10.94
CA THR A 511 21.75 -5.01 12.33
C THR A 511 21.36 -6.22 13.17
N ALA A 512 20.53 -7.12 12.66
CA ALA A 512 20.17 -8.38 13.32
C ALA A 512 21.41 -9.25 13.57
N VAL A 513 22.27 -9.43 12.56
CA VAL A 513 23.53 -10.20 12.68
C VAL A 513 24.51 -9.54 13.65
N THR A 514 24.65 -8.22 13.60
CA THR A 514 25.55 -7.47 14.49
C THR A 514 25.09 -7.57 15.94
N ALA A 515 23.80 -7.39 16.20
CA ALA A 515 23.22 -7.58 17.53
C ALA A 515 23.48 -9.00 18.06
N TRP A 516 23.29 -10.02 17.20
CA TRP A 516 23.57 -11.40 17.55
C TRP A 516 25.06 -11.65 17.86
N LEU A 517 25.98 -11.14 17.03
CA LEU A 517 27.42 -11.28 17.25
C LEU A 517 27.88 -10.58 18.54
N LEU A 518 27.36 -9.40 18.85
CA LEU A 518 27.73 -8.64 20.05
C LEU A 518 27.25 -9.34 21.33
N VAL A 519 26.07 -9.98 21.31
CA VAL A 519 25.53 -10.70 22.47
C VAL A 519 26.20 -12.07 22.66
N THR A 520 26.58 -12.75 21.57
CA THR A 520 27.17 -14.10 21.64
C THR A 520 28.69 -14.11 21.86
N ARG A 521 29.44 -13.11 21.36
CA ARG A 521 30.91 -13.05 21.50
C ARG A 521 31.48 -13.07 22.93
N PRO A 522 30.87 -12.45 23.97
CA PRO A 522 31.44 -12.43 25.32
C PRO A 522 31.61 -13.82 25.94
N TRP A 523 30.76 -14.79 25.56
CA TRP A 523 30.75 -16.13 26.14
C TRP A 523 31.94 -17.01 25.75
N ARG A 524 32.68 -16.67 24.68
CA ARG A 524 33.90 -17.41 24.34
C ARG A 524 35.06 -17.10 25.30
N ARG A 525 35.13 -15.88 25.85
CA ARG A 525 36.25 -15.50 26.73
C ARG A 525 36.16 -16.14 28.11
N ASP A 526 34.95 -16.20 28.69
CA ASP A 526 34.77 -16.77 30.03
C ASP A 526 34.99 -18.30 30.05
N ALA A 527 34.71 -19.01 28.94
CA ALA A 527 34.97 -20.44 28.83
C ALA A 527 36.46 -20.78 28.75
N ASP A 528 37.24 -19.92 28.09
CA ASP A 528 38.70 -20.08 27.97
C ASP A 528 39.40 -19.80 29.32
N ASP A 529 38.95 -18.80 30.07
CA ASP A 529 39.53 -18.44 31.39
C ASP A 529 39.31 -19.54 32.45
N VAL A 530 38.15 -20.21 32.45
CA VAL A 530 37.86 -21.32 33.38
C VAL A 530 38.66 -22.59 33.03
N GLY A 531 38.95 -22.82 31.74
CA GLY A 531 39.78 -23.94 31.29
C GLY A 531 41.26 -23.83 31.72
N THR A 532 41.82 -22.61 31.75
CA THR A 532 43.20 -22.37 32.20
C THR A 532 43.38 -22.39 33.71
N ALA A 533 42.35 -22.03 34.49
CA ALA A 533 42.42 -22.06 35.95
C ALA A 533 42.35 -23.50 36.53
N GLY A 534 41.73 -24.44 35.82
CA GLY A 534 41.59 -25.84 36.26
C GLY A 534 42.81 -26.73 36.03
N ALA A 535 43.72 -26.35 35.13
CA ALA A 535 44.88 -27.18 34.77
C ALA A 535 46.09 -27.01 35.72
N GLY A 536 46.07 -26.03 36.64
CA GLY A 536 47.21 -25.69 37.50
C GLY A 536 47.25 -26.38 38.87
N THR A 537 46.18 -27.06 39.29
CA THR A 537 46.06 -27.54 40.69
C THR A 537 45.72 -29.03 40.78
N ALA A 538 46.27 -29.85 39.90
CA ALA A 538 46.39 -31.29 40.15
C ALA A 538 47.53 -31.55 41.14
N THR A 539 47.39 -31.04 42.36
CA THR A 539 48.19 -31.49 43.49
C THR A 539 47.68 -32.86 43.90
N THR A 540 48.55 -33.84 43.78
CA THR A 540 48.43 -35.23 44.16
C THR A 540 47.89 -35.38 45.59
N THR A 541 46.57 -35.56 45.75
CA THR A 541 46.01 -36.09 46.99
C THR A 541 45.91 -37.60 46.82
N GLU A 542 46.93 -38.25 47.36
CA GLU A 542 47.09 -39.67 47.58
C GLU A 542 45.82 -40.30 48.17
N ALA A 543 45.43 -41.42 47.58
CA ALA A 543 44.19 -42.14 47.87
C ALA A 543 44.17 -42.73 49.29
N ALA A 544 43.12 -42.41 50.05
CA ALA A 544 42.71 -43.18 51.22
C ALA A 544 41.76 -44.32 50.78
N PRO A 545 41.95 -45.55 51.27
CA PRO A 545 41.19 -46.71 50.83
C PRO A 545 39.71 -46.66 51.29
N PRO A 546 38.78 -47.23 50.50
CA PRO A 546 37.36 -47.26 50.84
C PRO A 546 37.08 -48.20 52.04
N ALA A 547 36.33 -47.68 53.01
CA ALA A 547 35.77 -48.45 54.11
C ALA A 547 34.59 -49.33 53.62
N PRO A 548 34.42 -50.55 54.16
CA PRO A 548 33.42 -51.50 53.69
C PRO A 548 32.01 -51.20 54.23
N ASP A 549 31.04 -51.46 53.36
CA ASP A 549 29.63 -51.83 53.54
C ASP A 549 28.90 -51.44 54.83
N ARG A 550 27.84 -50.64 54.66
CA ARG A 550 26.68 -50.67 55.54
C ARG A 550 25.44 -51.05 54.72
N GLN A 551 25.05 -52.30 54.87
CA GLN A 551 23.70 -52.77 54.56
C GLN A 551 22.73 -52.18 55.59
N GLU A 552 21.69 -51.51 55.12
CA GLU A 552 20.38 -51.31 55.76
C GLU A 552 19.40 -51.61 54.60
N GLU A 553 18.80 -52.79 54.45
CA GLU A 553 17.81 -53.49 55.29
C GLU A 553 16.61 -52.59 55.68
N GLU A 554 15.43 -53.02 55.18
CA GLU A 554 14.07 -52.78 55.72
C GLU A 554 13.44 -51.38 55.51
N VAL A 555 12.15 -51.17 55.21
CA VAL A 555 10.88 -51.91 55.45
C VAL A 555 9.82 -51.49 54.40
N ALA A 556 8.87 -52.39 54.14
CA ALA A 556 7.64 -52.27 53.35
C ALA A 556 6.70 -51.10 53.68
N THR A 557 5.95 -50.60 52.69
CA THR A 557 4.46 -50.73 52.59
C THR A 557 3.94 -50.28 51.23
#